data_AF-A0A069QFE7-F1
#
_entry.id   AF-A0A069QFE7-F1
#
_cell.length_a   1.000
_cell.length_b   1.000
_cell.length_c   1.000
_cell.angle_alpha   90.00
_cell.angle_beta   90.00
_cell.angle_gamma   90.00
#
_symmetry.space_group_name_H-M   'P 1'
#
loop_
_entity.id
_entity.type
_entity.pdbx_description
1 polymer ?
#
loop_
_entity_poly.entity_id
_entity_poly.type
_entity_poly.pdbx_seq_one_letter_code
_entity_poly.pdbx_strand_id
1 'polypeptide(L)'
;MKKIILASIMMLSIGITGCASSQEFSELKAQQKALKLQTQLTNTQLEYEKAVVHLAEVKSKASAVNAEANNSVVTGLSTRNPEASAKAAKDRVKILKEANKMNKKVAKEEKKVEKLQKKMEKLQGEIDKLRQKVEFVGRW
;
A
#
# COMPACT_ATOMS: atom_id res chain seq x y z
N MET A 1 2.15 -2.76 15.68
CA MET A 1 2.56 -2.88 14.26
C MET A 1 3.84 -2.10 13.90
N LYS A 2 4.09 -0.90 14.44
CA LYS A 2 5.30 -0.10 14.11
C LYS A 2 6.66 -0.73 14.52
N LYS A 3 6.70 -1.67 15.46
CA LYS A 3 7.95 -2.28 15.97
C LYS A 3 8.32 -3.61 15.31
N ILE A 4 7.42 -4.22 14.54
CA ILE A 4 7.65 -5.56 13.93
C ILE A 4 8.45 -5.43 12.62
N ILE A 5 8.36 -4.28 11.95
CA ILE A 5 8.97 -4.04 10.63
C ILE A 5 10.51 -3.90 10.70
N LEU A 6 11.07 -3.48 11.85
CA LEU A 6 12.52 -3.36 12.03
C LEU A 6 13.20 -4.69 12.40
N ALA A 7 12.48 -5.65 12.99
CA ALA A 7 13.06 -6.91 13.45
C ALA A 7 13.38 -7.89 12.31
N SER A 8 12.75 -7.73 11.13
CA SER A 8 12.99 -8.60 9.98
C SER A 8 14.32 -8.35 9.26
N ILE A 9 15.04 -7.26 9.59
CA ILE A 9 16.33 -6.92 8.96
C ILE A 9 17.50 -7.75 9.57
N MET A 10 17.35 -8.34 10.76
CA MET A 10 18.47 -8.96 11.49
C MET A 10 18.69 -10.47 11.32
N MET A 11 17.83 -11.23 10.63
CA MET A 11 18.05 -12.69 10.45
C MET A 11 19.02 -12.97 9.30
N LEU A 12 20.24 -12.46 9.41
CA LEU A 12 21.30 -12.45 8.39
C LEU A 12 22.43 -13.45 8.70
N SER A 13 22.14 -14.60 9.32
CA SER A 13 23.18 -15.58 9.64
C SER A 13 22.71 -17.02 9.42
N ILE A 14 22.58 -17.41 8.15
CA ILE A 14 22.76 -18.82 7.78
C ILE A 14 24.25 -18.97 7.44
N GLY A 15 25.01 -19.48 8.40
CA GLY A 15 26.45 -19.72 8.25
C GLY A 15 26.73 -20.77 7.17
N ILE A 16 27.64 -20.46 6.26
CA ILE A 16 28.10 -21.36 5.20
C ILE A 16 29.26 -22.18 5.77
N THR A 17 29.07 -23.49 5.94
CA THR A 17 30.18 -24.44 6.13
C THR A 17 30.21 -25.30 4.88
N GLY A 18 31.26 -25.16 4.07
CA GLY A 18 31.39 -25.85 2.78
C GLY A 18 32.04 -27.22 2.92
N CYS A 19 31.50 -28.22 2.20
CA CYS A 19 32.14 -29.42 1.68
C CYS A 19 31.25 -30.05 0.57
N ALA A 20 31.77 -30.06 -0.67
CA ALA A 20 31.14 -30.45 -1.93
C ALA A 20 30.34 -31.78 -1.89
N SER A 21 29.01 -31.70 -1.94
CA SER A 21 28.08 -32.81 -2.19
C SER A 21 26.80 -32.34 -2.91
N SER A 22 26.02 -33.25 -3.53
CA SER A 22 24.74 -32.94 -4.19
C SER A 22 23.70 -32.28 -3.25
N GLN A 23 23.90 -32.42 -1.95
CA GLN A 23 23.12 -31.81 -0.89
C GLN A 23 23.34 -30.29 -0.83
N GLU A 24 24.58 -29.81 -1.02
CA GLU A 24 24.90 -28.38 -1.06
C GLU A 24 24.18 -27.65 -2.21
N PHE A 25 24.03 -28.31 -3.37
CA PHE A 25 23.32 -27.71 -4.51
C PHE A 25 21.83 -27.49 -4.20
N SER A 26 21.22 -28.40 -3.44
CA SER A 26 19.82 -28.27 -3.00
C SER A 26 19.64 -27.17 -1.96
N GLU A 27 20.61 -27.03 -1.05
CA GLU A 27 20.64 -25.99 -0.02
C GLU A 27 20.87 -24.60 -0.64
N LEU A 28 21.82 -24.46 -1.55
CA LEU A 28 22.07 -23.21 -2.29
C LEU A 28 20.82 -22.77 -3.07
N LYS A 29 20.08 -23.70 -3.67
CA LYS A 29 18.81 -23.40 -4.36
C LYS A 29 17.72 -22.94 -3.38
N ALA A 30 17.65 -23.52 -2.19
CA ALA A 30 16.74 -23.10 -1.14
C ALA A 30 17.10 -21.69 -0.60
N GLN A 31 18.38 -21.42 -0.36
CA GLN A 31 18.90 -20.12 0.06
C GLN A 31 18.62 -19.04 -1.01
N GLN A 32 18.87 -19.34 -2.29
CA GLN A 32 18.56 -18.41 -3.39
C GLN A 32 17.06 -18.07 -3.43
N LYS A 33 16.20 -19.06 -3.22
CA LYS A 33 14.75 -18.85 -3.18
C LYS A 33 14.33 -17.99 -1.98
N ALA A 34 14.87 -18.26 -0.80
CA ALA A 34 14.62 -17.48 0.40
C ALA A 34 15.06 -16.02 0.22
N LEU A 35 16.27 -15.81 -0.31
CA LEU A 35 16.79 -14.47 -0.61
C LEU A 35 15.90 -13.73 -1.62
N LYS A 36 15.45 -14.40 -2.69
CA LYS A 36 14.55 -13.81 -3.68
C LYS A 36 13.22 -13.36 -3.07
N LEU A 37 12.62 -14.20 -2.22
CA LEU A 37 11.37 -13.85 -1.53
C LEU A 37 11.56 -12.71 -0.54
N GLN A 38 12.68 -12.70 0.18
CA GLN A 38 13.02 -11.61 1.09
C GLN A 38 13.19 -10.28 0.34
N THR A 39 13.91 -10.27 -0.79
CA THR A 39 14.05 -9.08 -1.65
C THR A 39 12.69 -8.61 -2.16
N GLN A 40 11.81 -9.53 -2.59
CA GLN A 40 10.45 -9.19 -3.01
C GLN A 40 9.61 -8.60 -1.88
N LEU A 41 9.75 -9.12 -0.65
CA LEU A 41 9.06 -8.61 0.53
C LEU A 41 9.54 -7.19 0.85
N THR A 42 10.85 -6.95 0.91
CA THR A 42 11.44 -5.63 1.16
C THR A 42 11.01 -4.61 0.11
N ASN A 43 11.04 -4.98 -1.19
CA ASN A 43 10.58 -4.08 -2.25
C ASN A 43 9.08 -3.76 -2.12
N THR A 44 8.26 -4.75 -1.76
CA THR A 44 6.82 -4.55 -1.57
C THR A 44 6.53 -3.67 -0.34
N GLN A 45 7.33 -3.78 0.74
CA GLN A 45 7.25 -2.90 1.91
C GLN A 45 7.58 -1.44 1.53
N LEU A 46 8.65 -1.22 0.75
CA LEU A 46 8.99 0.11 0.25
C LEU A 46 7.87 0.71 -0.62
N GLU A 47 7.27 -0.08 -1.50
CA GLU A 47 6.12 0.35 -2.30
C GLU A 47 4.91 0.69 -1.43
N TYR A 48 4.66 -0.11 -0.39
CA TYR A 48 3.58 0.11 0.56
C TYR A 48 3.74 1.43 1.32
N GLU A 49 4.94 1.72 1.84
CA GLU A 49 5.21 2.98 2.54
C GLU A 49 5.01 4.20 1.62
N LYS A 50 5.53 4.15 0.39
CA LYS A 50 5.29 5.19 -0.62
C LYS A 50 3.79 5.36 -0.91
N ALA A 51 3.05 4.26 -1.03
CA ALA A 51 1.62 4.29 -1.29
C ALA A 51 0.82 4.88 -0.12
N VAL A 52 1.20 4.60 1.13
CA VAL A 52 0.57 5.17 2.33
C VAL A 52 0.79 6.68 2.39
N VAL A 53 2.01 7.16 2.13
CA VAL A 53 2.31 8.60 2.07
C VAL A 53 1.48 9.27 0.97
N HIS A 54 1.48 8.72 -0.24
CA HIS A 54 0.69 9.26 -1.35
C HIS A 54 -0.81 9.25 -1.05
N LEU A 55 -1.33 8.19 -0.41
CA LEU A 55 -2.73 8.13 0.01
C LEU A 55 -3.06 9.26 1.00
N ALA A 56 -2.19 9.54 1.97
CA ALA A 56 -2.38 10.63 2.92
C ALA A 56 -2.44 12.00 2.22
N GLU A 57 -1.56 12.25 1.25
CA GLU A 57 -1.61 13.47 0.43
C GLU A 57 -2.92 13.60 -0.35
N VAL A 58 -3.36 12.51 -0.99
CA VAL A 58 -4.61 12.49 -1.76
C VAL A 58 -5.82 12.68 -0.84
N LYS A 59 -5.83 12.09 0.36
CA LYS A 59 -6.87 12.30 1.38
C LYS A 59 -6.91 13.74 1.86
N SER A 60 -5.76 14.37 2.09
CA SER A 60 -5.69 15.79 2.47
C SER A 60 -6.29 16.69 1.39
N LYS A 61 -5.91 16.48 0.12
CA LYS A 61 -6.49 17.22 -1.02
C LYS A 61 -7.99 16.98 -1.17
N ALA A 62 -8.45 15.73 -1.02
CA ALA A 62 -9.88 15.40 -1.06
C ALA A 62 -10.64 16.07 0.09
N SER A 63 -10.07 16.11 1.30
CA SER A 63 -10.66 16.80 2.45
C SER A 63 -10.81 18.29 2.19
N ALA A 64 -9.80 18.95 1.61
CA ALA A 64 -9.87 20.36 1.26
C ALA A 64 -10.98 20.64 0.24
N VAL A 65 -11.05 19.87 -0.85
CA VAL A 65 -12.10 20.02 -1.88
C VAL A 65 -13.48 19.68 -1.31
N ASN A 66 -13.61 18.68 -0.45
CA ASN A 66 -14.87 18.36 0.21
C ASN A 66 -15.30 19.45 1.19
N ALA A 67 -14.36 20.08 1.91
CA ALA A 67 -14.65 21.21 2.78
C ALA A 67 -15.11 22.43 1.98
N GLU A 68 -14.45 22.73 0.86
CA GLU A 68 -14.91 23.77 -0.08
C GLU A 68 -16.29 23.42 -0.64
N ALA A 69 -16.51 22.18 -1.04
CA ALA A 69 -17.81 21.69 -1.47
C ALA A 69 -18.87 21.72 -0.36
N ASN A 70 -18.52 21.66 0.93
CA ASN A 70 -19.49 21.78 2.00
C ASN A 70 -19.76 23.27 2.32
N ASN A 71 -18.72 24.08 2.33
CA ASN A 71 -18.74 25.50 2.72
C ASN A 71 -19.21 26.44 1.62
N SER A 72 -19.20 26.01 0.35
CA SER A 72 -19.75 26.78 -0.77
C SER A 72 -21.27 26.83 -0.70
N VAL A 73 -21.81 27.42 0.37
CA VAL A 73 -23.20 27.83 0.48
C VAL A 73 -23.60 28.46 -0.85
N VAL A 74 -24.76 28.08 -1.39
CA VAL A 74 -25.26 28.70 -2.62
C VAL A 74 -25.77 30.11 -2.28
N THR A 75 -24.85 31.01 -1.95
CA THR A 75 -25.14 32.42 -1.77
C THR A 75 -25.53 32.98 -3.13
N GLY A 76 -26.74 33.54 -3.23
CA GLY A 76 -27.27 34.06 -4.49
C GLY A 76 -28.40 33.24 -5.10
N LEU A 77 -28.90 32.18 -4.45
CA LEU A 77 -30.22 31.64 -4.78
C LEU A 77 -31.29 32.66 -4.39
N SER A 78 -31.85 33.33 -5.39
CA SER A 78 -32.87 34.34 -5.23
C SER A 78 -33.87 34.24 -6.35
N THR A 79 -35.15 34.14 -6.00
CA THR A 79 -36.26 34.21 -6.97
C THR A 79 -36.35 35.57 -7.66
N ARG A 80 -35.70 36.60 -7.08
CA ARG A 80 -35.62 37.95 -7.65
C ARG A 80 -34.47 38.14 -8.64
N ASN A 81 -33.48 37.23 -8.66
CA ASN A 81 -32.39 37.27 -9.63
C ASN A 81 -32.08 35.84 -10.15
N PRO A 82 -32.83 35.39 -11.17
CA PRO A 82 -32.71 34.03 -11.69
C PRO A 82 -31.37 33.77 -12.39
N GLU A 83 -30.77 34.78 -13.04
CA GLU A 83 -29.46 34.63 -13.70
C GLU A 83 -28.34 34.39 -12.69
N ALA A 84 -28.30 35.16 -11.61
CA ALA A 84 -27.33 34.95 -10.52
C ALA A 84 -27.50 33.57 -9.88
N SER A 85 -28.75 33.14 -9.68
CA SER A 85 -29.08 31.81 -9.16
C SER A 85 -28.57 30.69 -10.09
N ALA A 86 -28.78 30.83 -11.40
CA ALA A 86 -28.31 29.86 -12.39
C ALA A 86 -26.78 29.77 -12.43
N LYS A 87 -26.08 30.90 -12.30
CA LYS A 87 -24.61 30.93 -12.23
C LYS A 87 -24.10 30.24 -10.96
N ALA A 88 -24.66 30.58 -9.80
CA ALA A 88 -24.29 29.96 -8.52
C ALA A 88 -24.51 28.44 -8.53
N ALA A 89 -25.62 27.97 -9.13
CA ALA A 89 -25.88 26.54 -9.29
C ALA A 89 -24.85 25.84 -10.21
N LYS A 90 -24.46 26.47 -11.32
CA LYS A 90 -23.42 25.93 -12.22
C LYS A 90 -22.05 25.83 -11.53
N ASP A 91 -21.65 26.87 -10.82
CA ASP A 91 -20.38 26.92 -10.07
C ASP A 91 -20.37 25.82 -8.99
N ARG A 92 -21.49 25.64 -8.27
CA ARG A 92 -21.68 24.56 -7.29
C ARG A 92 -21.56 23.16 -7.89
N VAL A 93 -22.17 22.92 -9.06
CA VAL A 93 -22.06 21.62 -9.77
C VAL A 93 -20.60 21.31 -10.13
N LYS A 94 -19.81 22.32 -10.51
CA LYS A 94 -18.38 22.13 -10.83
C LYS A 94 -17.60 21.66 -9.60
N ILE A 95 -17.77 22.34 -8.46
CA ILE A 95 -17.12 21.97 -7.19
C ILE A 95 -17.51 20.55 -6.76
N LEU A 96 -18.79 20.20 -6.84
CA LEU A 96 -19.26 18.84 -6.50
C LEU A 96 -18.68 17.76 -7.43
N LYS A 97 -18.49 18.05 -8.72
CA LYS A 97 -17.84 17.13 -9.67
C LYS A 97 -16.37 16.91 -9.30
N GLU A 98 -15.67 17.97 -8.90
CA GLU A 98 -14.28 17.89 -8.46
C GLU A 98 -14.13 17.08 -7.16
N ALA A 99 -15.00 17.34 -6.18
CA ALA A 99 -15.09 16.57 -4.94
C ALA A 99 -15.31 15.07 -5.21
N ASN A 100 -16.26 14.72 -6.08
CA ASN A 100 -16.52 13.33 -6.46
C ASN A 100 -15.30 12.68 -7.15
N LYS A 101 -14.62 13.41 -8.04
CA LYS A 101 -13.39 12.92 -8.70
C LYS A 101 -12.29 12.64 -7.69
N MET A 102 -12.10 13.52 -6.71
CA MET A 102 -11.12 13.34 -5.65
C MET A 102 -11.45 12.16 -4.73
N ASN A 103 -12.71 12.00 -4.34
CA ASN A 103 -13.15 10.85 -3.53
C ASN A 103 -12.96 9.52 -4.27
N LYS A 104 -13.24 9.48 -5.60
CA LYS A 104 -12.91 8.31 -6.43
C LYS A 104 -11.40 8.03 -6.47
N LYS A 105 -10.56 9.07 -6.45
CA LYS A 105 -9.09 8.91 -6.41
C LYS A 105 -8.65 8.31 -5.07
N VAL A 106 -9.19 8.81 -3.94
CA VAL A 106 -8.94 8.24 -2.60
C VAL A 106 -9.25 6.74 -2.59
N ALA A 107 -10.44 6.33 -3.04
CA ALA A 107 -10.84 4.92 -3.07
C ALA A 107 -9.91 4.04 -3.93
N LYS A 108 -9.37 4.58 -5.03
CA LYS A 108 -8.39 3.86 -5.87
C LYS A 108 -7.05 3.67 -5.15
N GLU A 109 -6.56 4.69 -4.47
CA GLU A 109 -5.31 4.63 -3.71
C GLU A 109 -5.44 3.72 -2.47
N GLU A 110 -6.59 3.72 -1.80
CA GLU A 110 -6.88 2.78 -0.70
C GLU A 110 -6.81 1.32 -1.17
N LYS A 111 -7.42 1.02 -2.32
CA LYS A 111 -7.32 -0.32 -2.94
C LYS A 111 -5.88 -0.69 -3.31
N LYS A 112 -5.04 0.28 -3.66
CA LYS A 112 -3.61 0.04 -3.95
C LYS A 112 -2.86 -0.37 -2.68
N VAL A 113 -3.08 0.35 -1.59
CA VAL A 113 -2.51 0.04 -0.27
C VAL A 113 -2.97 -1.35 0.19
N GLU A 114 -4.26 -1.67 0.08
CA GLU A 114 -4.81 -2.99 0.45
C GLU A 114 -4.16 -4.13 -0.37
N LYS A 115 -3.99 -3.95 -1.69
CA LYS A 115 -3.33 -4.94 -2.55
C LYS A 115 -1.88 -5.18 -2.14
N LEU A 116 -1.14 -4.13 -1.79
CA LEU A 116 0.24 -4.24 -1.33
C LEU A 116 0.31 -4.97 0.01
N GLN A 117 -0.60 -4.67 0.94
CA GLN A 117 -0.71 -5.39 2.21
C GLN A 117 -0.94 -6.90 2.00
N LYS A 118 -1.92 -7.27 1.17
CA LYS A 118 -2.19 -8.69 0.84
C LYS A 118 -1.00 -9.37 0.17
N LYS A 119 -0.22 -8.65 -0.65
CA LYS A 119 1.00 -9.19 -1.27
C LYS A 119 2.09 -9.44 -0.23
N MET A 120 2.28 -8.55 0.74
CA MET A 120 3.21 -8.76 1.85
C MET A 120 2.81 -9.98 2.70
N GLU A 121 1.52 -10.11 3.03
CA GLU A 121 1.01 -11.27 3.80
C GLU A 121 1.27 -12.60 3.07
N LYS A 122 1.07 -12.64 1.75
CA LYS A 122 1.38 -13.82 0.93
C LYS A 122 2.87 -14.14 0.92
N LEU A 123 3.73 -13.14 0.70
CA LEU A 123 5.18 -13.32 0.70
C LEU A 123 5.68 -13.82 2.05
N GLN A 124 5.16 -13.26 3.16
CA GLN A 124 5.47 -13.71 4.50
C GLN A 124 5.05 -15.18 4.70
N GLY A 125 3.86 -15.56 4.25
CA GLY A 125 3.40 -16.94 4.32
C GLY A 125 4.24 -17.93 3.48
N GLU A 126 4.78 -17.49 2.33
CA GLU A 126 5.71 -18.30 1.54
C GLU A 126 7.07 -18.47 2.22
N ILE A 127 7.58 -17.40 2.85
CA ILE A 127 8.82 -17.44 3.65
C ILE A 127 8.66 -18.38 4.84
N ASP A 128 7.54 -18.30 5.57
CA ASP A 128 7.28 -19.17 6.73
C ASP A 128 7.16 -20.66 6.34
N LYS A 129 6.51 -20.96 5.20
CA LYS A 129 6.46 -22.33 4.65
C LYS A 129 7.84 -22.87 4.27
N LEU A 130 8.72 -22.02 3.74
CA LEU A 130 10.10 -22.42 3.45
C LEU A 130 10.87 -22.69 4.74
N ARG A 131 10.71 -21.85 5.76
CA ARG A 131 11.36 -22.03 7.07
C ARG A 131 10.95 -23.37 7.72
N GLN A 132 9.66 -23.70 7.73
CA GLN A 132 9.15 -24.96 8.26
C GLN A 132 9.71 -26.19 7.53
N LYS A 133 9.86 -26.12 6.20
CA LYS A 133 10.45 -27.23 5.42
C LYS A 133 11.92 -27.45 5.74
N VAL A 134 12.69 -26.38 5.92
CA VAL A 134 14.11 -26.48 6.31
C VAL A 134 14.25 -27.07 7.72
N GLU A 135 13.44 -26.61 8.68
CA GLU A 135 13.42 -27.17 10.04
C GLU A 135 13.01 -28.65 10.10
N PHE A 136 12.19 -29.14 9.16
CA PHE A 136 11.81 -30.55 9.08
C PHE A 136 12.94 -31.44 8.53
N VAL A 137 13.73 -30.93 7.58
CA VAL A 137 14.85 -31.68 6.98
C VAL A 137 16.05 -31.78 7.93
N GLY A 138 16.26 -30.80 8.82
CA GLY A 138 17.34 -30.82 9.81
C GLY A 138 17.08 -31.63 11.10
N ARG A 139 15.99 -32.40 11.19
CA ARG A 139 15.61 -33.22 12.37
C ARG A 139 15.69 -34.74 12.13
N TRP A 140 16.57 -35.19 11.25
CA TRP A 140 16.84 -36.62 11.01
C TRP A 140 18.29 -36.96 11.32
#